data_AF-A0A973FUK5-F1
#
_entry.id   AF-A0A973FUK5-F1
#
_cell.length_a   1.000
_cell.length_b   1.000
_cell.length_c   1.000
_cell.angle_alpha   90.00
_cell.angle_beta   90.00
_cell.angle_gamma   90.00
#
_symmetry.space_group_name_H-M   'P 1'
#
loop_
_entity.id
_entity.type
_entity.pdbx_description
1 polymer ?
#
loop_
_entity_poly.entity_id
_entity_poly.type
_entity_poly.pdbx_seq_one_letter_code
_entity_poly.pdbx_strand_id
1 'polypeptide(L)'
;MNKYAKIVLSIIVCTALAACAAEKIVFTKNWGKIVPDNEATEVFETYKVSPDFNYYISGSDVYPNAILGLNKAYTLDSTLWKKVELSQANLQEMVTDMKSKARDIGQNQFGFVVLDNQGKKIGVWYSLLTATAPVRMKEDNKVIIYTPDQNTYEKYEGNSPLHNVPMR
;
A
#
# COMPACT_ATOMS: atom_id res chain seq x y z
N MET A 1 60.73 14.16 -15.60
CA MET A 1 59.25 14.20 -15.40
C MET A 1 58.81 15.64 -15.26
N ASN A 2 58.13 16.18 -16.28
CA ASN A 2 57.71 17.58 -16.33
C ASN A 2 56.73 17.92 -15.22
N LYS A 3 56.91 19.08 -14.59
CA LYS A 3 56.02 19.62 -13.54
C LYS A 3 54.53 19.54 -13.90
N TYR A 4 54.22 19.73 -15.18
CA TYR A 4 52.87 19.63 -15.73
C TYR A 4 52.32 18.21 -15.75
N ALA A 5 53.15 17.18 -15.97
CA ALA A 5 52.73 15.79 -15.93
C ALA A 5 52.36 15.34 -14.51
N LYS A 6 53.06 15.85 -13.49
CA LYS A 6 52.69 15.61 -12.07
C LYS A 6 51.39 16.30 -11.69
N ILE A 7 51.15 17.52 -12.17
CA ILE A 7 49.91 18.27 -11.91
C ILE A 7 48.71 17.59 -12.58
N VAL A 8 48.84 17.18 -13.85
CA VAL A 8 47.76 16.48 -14.58
C VAL A 8 47.44 15.13 -13.93
N LEU A 9 48.45 14.36 -13.53
CA LEU A 9 48.25 13.09 -12.82
C LEU A 9 47.55 13.30 -11.46
N SER A 10 47.88 14.37 -10.74
CA SER A 10 47.24 14.69 -9.46
C SER A 10 45.77 15.11 -9.61
N ILE A 11 45.42 15.82 -10.69
CA ILE A 11 44.03 16.21 -10.96
C ILE A 11 43.17 14.99 -11.32
N ILE A 12 43.70 14.05 -12.13
CA ILE A 12 43.01 12.81 -12.50
C ILE A 12 42.75 11.91 -11.30
N VAL A 13 43.73 11.81 -10.37
CA VAL A 13 43.58 11.04 -9.13
C VAL A 13 42.57 11.69 -8.17
N CYS A 14 42.51 13.02 -8.09
CA CYS A 14 41.50 13.72 -7.29
C CYS A 14 40.07 13.55 -7.85
N THR A 15 39.91 13.48 -9.18
CA THR A 15 38.59 13.22 -9.79
C THR A 15 38.13 11.77 -9.67
N ALA A 16 39.06 10.80 -9.60
CA ALA A 16 38.72 9.39 -9.44
C ALA A 16 38.26 9.05 -8.00
N LEU A 17 38.70 9.80 -6.99
CA LEU A 17 38.27 9.63 -5.59
C LEU A 17 36.89 10.24 -5.29
N ALA A 18 36.41 11.17 -6.13
CA ALA A 18 35.07 11.75 -5.99
C ALA A 18 33.96 10.90 -6.65
N ALA A 19 34.32 9.90 -7.46
CA ALA A 19 33.36 9.06 -8.17
C ALA A 19 32.75 7.93 -7.29
N CYS A 20 33.29 7.66 -6.10
CA CYS A 20 32.74 6.66 -5.18
C CYS A 20 31.81 7.24 -4.10
N ALA A 21 31.45 8.53 -4.18
CA ALA A 21 30.53 9.17 -3.22
C ALA A 21 29.23 9.68 -3.87
N ALA A 22 28.94 9.24 -5.10
CA ALA A 22 27.62 9.42 -5.73
C ALA A 22 26.64 8.29 -5.36
N GLU A 23 26.91 7.53 -4.30
CA GLU A 23 25.82 6.96 -3.54
C GLU A 23 25.11 8.14 -2.90
N LYS A 24 24.07 8.63 -3.58
CA LYS A 24 23.09 9.57 -3.06
C LYS A 24 22.97 9.32 -1.57
N ILE A 25 23.35 10.29 -0.76
CA ILE A 25 23.10 10.27 0.67
C ILE A 25 21.58 10.12 0.80
N VAL A 26 21.13 8.88 0.99
CA VAL A 26 19.73 8.46 1.08
C VAL A 26 19.25 8.85 2.47
N PHE A 27 19.14 10.16 2.73
CA PHE A 27 18.18 10.66 3.69
C PHE A 27 16.80 10.81 3.03
N THR A 28 16.51 10.02 1.99
CA THR A 28 15.15 9.93 1.48
C THR A 28 14.33 9.21 2.53
N LYS A 29 13.28 9.88 2.97
CA LYS A 29 12.25 9.35 3.86
C LYS A 29 11.76 8.02 3.24
N ASN A 30 12.08 6.87 3.84
CA ASN A 30 11.72 5.52 3.36
C ASN A 30 10.23 5.21 3.49
N TRP A 31 9.38 6.17 3.14
CA TRP A 31 7.94 6.12 3.29
C TRP A 31 7.30 6.14 1.92
N GLY A 32 6.49 5.12 1.67
CA GLY A 32 5.60 5.04 0.54
C GLY A 32 4.28 5.77 0.79
N LYS A 33 3.32 5.53 -0.10
CA LYS A 33 1.98 6.14 -0.04
C LYS A 33 0.92 5.16 -0.53
N ILE A 34 -0.30 5.32 -0.03
CA ILE A 34 -1.50 4.68 -0.58
C ILE A 34 -2.33 5.82 -1.18
N VAL A 35 -2.62 5.75 -2.47
CA VAL A 35 -3.32 6.82 -3.20
C VAL A 35 -4.53 6.27 -3.95
N PRO A 36 -5.69 6.95 -3.96
CA PRO A 36 -6.89 6.49 -4.65
C PRO A 36 -6.61 6.23 -6.14
N ASP A 37 -7.20 5.16 -6.66
CA ASP A 37 -6.98 4.75 -8.04
C ASP A 37 -8.23 4.03 -8.61
N ASN A 38 -8.76 4.56 -9.71
CA ASN A 38 -9.99 4.04 -10.31
C ASN A 38 -9.76 2.67 -10.96
N GLU A 39 -8.58 2.41 -11.53
CA GLU A 39 -8.26 1.11 -12.12
C GLU A 39 -8.18 0.03 -11.03
N ALA A 40 -7.52 0.33 -9.91
CA ALA A 40 -7.52 -0.56 -8.75
C ALA A 40 -8.95 -0.81 -8.25
N THR A 41 -9.80 0.22 -8.22
CA THR A 41 -11.22 0.08 -7.85
C THR A 41 -11.91 -0.90 -8.78
N GLU A 42 -11.78 -0.71 -10.08
CA GLU A 42 -12.38 -1.58 -11.09
C GLU A 42 -11.87 -3.03 -10.99
N VAL A 43 -10.58 -3.25 -10.73
CA VAL A 43 -10.02 -4.60 -10.54
C VAL A 43 -10.72 -5.35 -9.41
N PHE A 44 -10.94 -4.69 -8.26
CA PHE A 44 -11.65 -5.31 -7.15
C PHE A 44 -13.15 -5.49 -7.43
N GLU A 45 -13.79 -4.52 -8.08
CA GLU A 45 -15.23 -4.59 -8.38
C GLU A 45 -15.59 -5.50 -9.55
N THR A 46 -14.62 -5.83 -10.40
CA THR A 46 -14.71 -6.90 -11.41
C THR A 46 -14.13 -8.22 -10.91
N TYR A 47 -13.78 -8.30 -9.62
CA TYR A 47 -13.34 -9.49 -8.90
C TYR A 47 -12.11 -10.18 -9.53
N LYS A 48 -11.23 -9.39 -10.15
CA LYS A 48 -10.02 -9.90 -10.81
C LYS A 48 -8.92 -10.16 -9.78
N VAL A 49 -8.55 -11.43 -9.60
CA VAL A 49 -7.40 -11.83 -8.79
C VAL A 49 -6.15 -11.87 -9.67
N SER A 50 -5.16 -11.06 -9.32
CA SER A 50 -3.87 -11.04 -10.02
C SER A 50 -2.95 -12.14 -9.48
N PRO A 51 -2.41 -13.03 -10.33
CA PRO A 51 -1.46 -14.05 -9.90
C PRO A 51 -0.11 -13.47 -9.46
N ASP A 52 0.17 -12.19 -9.74
CA ASP A 52 1.43 -11.54 -9.38
C ASP A 52 1.45 -11.04 -7.93
N PHE A 53 0.32 -11.13 -7.23
CA PHE A 53 0.15 -10.63 -5.87
C PHE A 53 0.01 -11.76 -4.84
N ASN A 54 0.58 -11.52 -3.65
CA ASN A 54 0.14 -12.17 -2.43
C ASN A 54 -0.97 -11.30 -1.82
N TYR A 55 -2.06 -11.93 -1.40
CA TYR A 55 -3.21 -11.22 -0.83
C TYR A 55 -3.28 -11.35 0.69
N TYR A 56 -3.69 -10.26 1.31
CA TYR A 56 -3.81 -10.13 2.76
C TYR A 56 -5.08 -9.37 3.12
N ILE A 57 -5.65 -9.68 4.28
CA ILE A 57 -6.78 -8.93 4.85
C ILE A 57 -6.46 -8.50 6.28
N SER A 58 -7.19 -7.50 6.75
CA SER A 58 -7.18 -7.05 8.15
C SER A 58 -8.61 -6.85 8.65
N GLY A 59 -8.86 -7.16 9.92
CA GLY A 59 -10.20 -7.13 10.51
C GLY A 59 -10.99 -8.42 10.25
N SER A 60 -12.28 -8.29 9.95
CA SER A 60 -13.20 -9.41 9.73
C SER A 60 -12.82 -10.28 8.52
N ASP A 61 -13.08 -11.59 8.61
CA ASP A 61 -12.93 -12.52 7.49
C ASP A 61 -14.06 -12.40 6.44
N VAL A 62 -15.17 -11.73 6.79
CA VAL A 62 -16.36 -11.56 5.93
C VAL A 62 -16.33 -10.20 5.24
N TYR A 63 -16.17 -9.12 6.03
CA TYR A 63 -16.08 -7.75 5.54
C TYR A 63 -14.83 -7.08 6.13
N PRO A 64 -13.62 -7.36 5.60
CA PRO A 64 -12.40 -6.81 6.18
C PRO A 64 -12.39 -5.28 6.17
N ASN A 65 -11.53 -4.71 7.01
CA ASN A 65 -11.27 -3.28 7.02
C ASN A 65 -10.49 -2.85 5.77
N ALA A 66 -9.63 -3.74 5.27
CA ALA A 66 -8.94 -3.58 4.00
C ALA A 66 -8.52 -4.92 3.39
N ILE A 67 -8.48 -4.97 2.06
CA ILE A 67 -7.80 -6.01 1.27
C ILE A 67 -6.53 -5.40 0.69
N LEU A 68 -5.39 -6.08 0.87
CA LEU A 68 -4.09 -5.71 0.33
C LEU A 68 -3.64 -6.77 -0.68
N GLY A 69 -3.37 -6.38 -1.93
CA GLY A 69 -2.61 -7.17 -2.89
C GLY A 69 -1.19 -6.64 -2.98
N LEU A 70 -0.20 -7.39 -2.50
CA LEU A 70 1.21 -6.99 -2.53
C LEU A 70 1.96 -7.79 -3.60
N ASN A 71 2.73 -7.10 -4.44
CA ASN A 71 3.56 -7.74 -5.45
C ASN A 71 4.51 -8.78 -4.84
N LYS A 72 4.55 -9.99 -5.43
CA LYS A 72 5.34 -11.13 -4.95
C LYS A 72 6.85 -10.86 -4.88
N ALA A 73 7.36 -9.83 -5.55
CA ALA A 73 8.74 -9.36 -5.40
C ALA A 73 9.03 -8.69 -4.05
N TYR A 74 7.99 -8.38 -3.26
CA TYR A 74 8.09 -7.75 -1.94
C TYR A 74 7.61 -8.70 -0.85
N THR A 75 8.22 -8.57 0.33
CA THR A 75 7.83 -9.33 1.52
C THR A 75 7.18 -8.41 2.54
N LEU A 76 5.96 -8.73 2.95
CA LEU A 76 5.25 -7.99 4.00
C LEU A 76 5.85 -8.34 5.38
N ASP A 77 6.35 -7.33 6.07
CA ASP A 77 6.93 -7.45 7.41
C ASP A 77 5.95 -6.92 8.46
N SER A 78 4.85 -7.65 8.65
CA SER A 78 3.79 -7.31 9.61
C SER A 78 3.03 -8.55 10.04
N THR A 79 2.72 -8.64 11.33
CA THR A 79 1.92 -9.73 11.92
C THR A 79 0.43 -9.40 12.03
N LEU A 80 0.04 -8.16 11.72
CA LEU A 80 -1.35 -7.68 11.81
C LEU A 80 -2.20 -8.07 10.58
N TRP A 81 -1.54 -8.53 9.53
CA TRP A 81 -2.18 -8.96 8.30
C TRP A 81 -2.35 -10.47 8.29
N LYS A 82 -3.55 -10.92 7.93
CA LYS A 82 -3.82 -12.34 7.65
C LYS A 82 -3.61 -12.59 6.17
N LYS A 83 -2.65 -13.44 5.81
CA LYS A 83 -2.48 -13.90 4.43
C LYS A 83 -3.67 -14.78 4.04
N VAL A 84 -4.21 -14.57 2.84
CA VAL A 84 -5.34 -15.33 2.30
C VAL A 84 -5.07 -15.76 0.87
N GLU A 85 -5.58 -16.92 0.51
CA GLU A 85 -5.62 -17.38 -0.89
C GLU A 85 -6.96 -16.95 -1.49
N LEU A 86 -6.90 -16.01 -2.44
CA LEU A 86 -8.08 -15.51 -3.12
C LEU A 86 -8.36 -16.29 -4.40
N SER A 87 -9.62 -16.65 -4.56
CA SER A 87 -10.25 -17.05 -5.82
C SER A 87 -11.18 -15.92 -6.28
N GLN A 88 -11.60 -15.94 -7.53
CA GLN A 88 -12.59 -14.97 -8.00
C GLN A 88 -13.89 -15.03 -7.17
N ALA A 89 -14.34 -16.23 -6.78
CA ALA A 89 -15.58 -16.41 -6.04
C ALA A 89 -15.51 -15.83 -4.62
N ASN A 90 -14.46 -16.14 -3.85
CA ASN A 90 -14.34 -15.61 -2.48
C ASN A 90 -13.99 -14.11 -2.46
N LEU A 91 -13.29 -13.59 -3.48
CA LEU A 91 -13.09 -12.16 -3.64
C LEU A 91 -14.42 -11.45 -3.93
N GLN A 92 -15.27 -12.03 -4.77
CA GLN A 92 -16.59 -11.48 -5.07
C GLN A 92 -17.47 -11.38 -3.82
N GLU A 93 -17.52 -12.45 -3.02
CA GLU A 93 -18.26 -12.47 -1.75
C GLU A 93 -17.75 -11.37 -0.81
N MET A 94 -16.44 -11.36 -0.55
CA MET A 94 -15.79 -10.40 0.35
C MET A 94 -16.00 -8.94 -0.08
N VAL A 95 -15.80 -8.62 -1.37
CA VAL A 95 -16.01 -7.26 -1.89
C VAL A 95 -17.48 -6.86 -1.81
N THR A 96 -18.41 -7.78 -2.06
CA THR A 96 -19.85 -7.52 -1.96
C THR A 96 -20.24 -7.18 -0.51
N ASP A 97 -19.75 -7.95 0.46
CA ASP A 97 -20.03 -7.74 1.88
C ASP A 97 -19.39 -6.46 2.40
N MET A 98 -18.15 -6.16 2.01
CA MET A 98 -17.50 -4.87 2.30
C MET A 98 -18.31 -3.70 1.76
N LYS A 99 -18.81 -3.79 0.51
CA LYS A 99 -19.66 -2.74 -0.08
C LYS A 99 -20.99 -2.63 0.66
N SER A 100 -21.58 -3.74 1.10
CA SER A 100 -22.82 -3.70 1.89
C SER A 100 -22.61 -3.01 3.23
N LYS A 101 -21.61 -3.43 4.00
CA LYS A 101 -21.30 -2.82 5.30
C LYS A 101 -20.97 -1.33 5.16
N ALA A 102 -20.28 -0.92 4.10
CA ALA A 102 -20.02 0.50 3.81
C ALA A 102 -21.31 1.28 3.55
N ARG A 103 -22.25 0.73 2.76
CA ARG A 103 -23.54 1.38 2.49
C ARG A 103 -24.37 1.57 3.76
N ASP A 104 -24.34 0.61 4.68
CA ASP A 104 -25.08 0.69 5.96
C ASP A 104 -24.64 1.88 6.83
N ILE A 105 -23.42 2.38 6.63
CA ILE A 105 -22.87 3.57 7.30
C ILE A 105 -22.76 4.79 6.37
N GLY A 106 -23.43 4.78 5.22
CA GLY A 106 -23.43 5.88 4.26
C GLY A 106 -22.08 6.16 3.60
N GLN A 107 -21.20 5.16 3.54
CA GLN A 107 -19.87 5.23 2.92
C GLN A 107 -19.80 4.35 1.65
N ASN A 108 -18.69 4.47 0.92
CA ASN A 108 -18.35 3.62 -0.21
C ASN A 108 -16.95 3.00 -0.03
N GLN A 109 -16.71 1.91 -0.74
CA GLN A 109 -15.40 1.27 -0.85
C GLN A 109 -14.67 1.79 -2.08
N PHE A 110 -13.34 1.85 -2.01
CA PHE A 110 -12.48 2.38 -3.06
C PHE A 110 -11.22 1.53 -3.20
N GLY A 111 -10.71 1.47 -4.42
CA GLY A 111 -9.40 0.95 -4.73
C GLY A 111 -8.31 2.01 -4.70
N PHE A 112 -7.10 1.58 -4.39
CA PHE A 112 -5.92 2.42 -4.26
C PHE A 112 -4.70 1.68 -4.81
N VAL A 113 -3.71 2.43 -5.28
CA VAL A 113 -2.37 1.90 -5.52
C VAL A 113 -1.48 2.11 -4.31
N VAL A 114 -0.67 1.11 -4.00
CA VAL A 114 0.37 1.17 -2.97
C VAL A 114 1.69 1.47 -3.66
N LEU A 115 2.31 2.59 -3.29
CA LEU A 115 3.55 3.09 -3.87
C LEU A 115 4.69 2.99 -2.84
N ASP A 116 5.90 2.67 -3.29
CA ASP A 116 7.10 2.75 -2.46
C ASP A 116 7.62 4.20 -2.30
N ASN A 117 8.75 4.35 -1.63
CA ASN A 117 9.41 5.65 -1.40
C ASN A 117 9.97 6.31 -2.67
N GLN A 118 9.97 5.61 -3.81
CA GLN A 118 10.39 6.11 -5.12
C GLN A 118 9.19 6.33 -6.06
N GLY A 119 7.96 6.08 -5.58
CA GLY A 119 6.74 6.20 -6.38
C GLY A 119 6.46 5.01 -7.28
N LYS A 120 7.20 3.90 -7.14
CA LYS A 120 6.92 2.67 -7.89
C LYS A 120 5.73 1.96 -7.27
N LYS A 121 4.80 1.47 -8.11
CA LYS A 121 3.69 0.62 -7.69
C LYS A 121 4.21 -0.72 -7.17
N ILE A 122 3.92 -1.01 -5.91
CA ILE A 122 4.28 -2.27 -5.24
C ILE A 122 3.05 -3.11 -4.87
N GLY A 123 1.85 -2.55 -4.99
CA GLY A 123 0.62 -3.27 -4.69
C GLY A 123 -0.65 -2.48 -4.98
N VAL A 124 -1.77 -3.05 -4.56
CA VAL A 124 -3.12 -2.50 -4.63
C VAL A 124 -3.82 -2.68 -3.28
N TRP A 125 -4.78 -1.83 -2.99
CA TRP A 125 -5.49 -1.80 -1.72
C TRP A 125 -6.97 -1.49 -1.94
N TYR A 126 -7.86 -2.10 -1.15
CA TYR A 126 -9.30 -1.87 -1.20
C TYR A 126 -9.86 -1.61 0.19
N SER A 127 -10.49 -0.45 0.41
CA SER A 127 -11.05 -0.06 1.71
C SER A 127 -11.98 1.17 1.61
N LEU A 128 -12.52 1.61 2.73
CA LEU A 128 -13.14 2.94 2.85
C LEU A 128 -12.13 4.04 2.48
N LEU A 129 -12.62 5.18 2.00
CA LEU A 129 -11.77 6.30 1.56
C LEU A 129 -10.77 6.77 2.64
N THR A 130 -11.19 6.77 3.91
CA THR A 130 -10.37 7.23 5.05
C THR A 130 -9.54 6.13 5.68
N ALA A 131 -9.70 4.87 5.26
CA ALA A 131 -9.05 3.71 5.84
C ALA A 131 -7.70 3.41 5.16
N THR A 132 -6.91 4.44 4.88
CA THR A 132 -5.53 4.30 4.40
C THR A 132 -4.56 4.19 5.55
N ALA A 133 -3.39 3.60 5.32
CA ALA A 133 -2.38 3.39 6.35
C ALA A 133 -0.96 3.79 5.88
N PRO A 134 -0.04 4.07 6.82
CA PRO A 134 1.36 4.33 6.46
C PRO A 134 2.04 3.14 5.78
N VAL A 135 2.95 3.44 4.85
CA VAL A 135 3.78 2.46 4.13
C VAL A 135 5.24 2.80 4.39
N ARG A 136 6.01 1.86 4.92
CA ARG A 136 7.43 2.04 5.22
C ARG A 136 8.27 0.97 4.53
N MET A 137 9.16 1.42 3.65
CA MET A 137 10.12 0.55 3.00
C MET A 137 11.25 0.17 3.96
N LYS A 138 11.67 -1.08 3.87
CA LYS A 138 12.87 -1.62 4.51
C LYS A 138 13.85 -2.08 3.43
N GLU A 139 15.02 -2.52 3.87
CA GLU A 139 16.01 -3.19 3.02
C GLU A 139 15.43 -4.50 2.45
N ASP A 140 16.08 -5.03 1.41
CA ASP A 140 15.76 -6.33 0.79
C ASP A 140 14.31 -6.49 0.30
N ASN A 141 13.69 -5.42 -0.23
CA ASN A 141 12.30 -5.41 -0.68
C ASN A 141 11.28 -5.79 0.42
N LYS A 142 11.66 -5.65 1.69
CA LYS A 142 10.71 -5.78 2.80
C LYS A 142 9.91 -4.48 2.93
N VAL A 143 8.64 -4.61 3.29
CA VAL A 143 7.77 -3.46 3.50
C VAL A 143 6.92 -3.67 4.73
N ILE A 144 6.82 -2.63 5.58
CA ILE A 144 5.78 -2.55 6.59
C ILE A 144 4.63 -1.74 5.98
N ILE A 145 3.47 -2.37 5.86
CA ILE A 145 2.20 -1.69 5.56
C ILE A 145 1.34 -1.87 6.80
N TYR A 146 0.97 -0.77 7.45
CA TYR A 146 0.09 -0.84 8.63
C TYR A 146 -1.34 -1.17 8.18
N THR A 147 -2.17 -1.70 9.07
CA THR A 147 -3.60 -1.91 8.81
C THR A 147 -4.37 -0.61 9.03
N PRO A 148 -5.61 -0.48 8.52
CA PRO A 148 -6.56 0.48 9.08
C PRO A 148 -6.74 0.28 10.59
N ASP A 149 -7.32 1.29 11.23
CA ASP A 149 -7.77 1.18 12.62
C ASP A 149 -8.83 0.08 12.78
N GLN A 150 -8.89 -0.54 13.96
CA GLN A 150 -9.85 -1.62 14.22
C GLN A 150 -11.31 -1.13 14.12
N ASN A 151 -11.56 0.13 14.48
CA ASN A 151 -12.88 0.78 14.45
C ASN A 151 -13.24 1.40 13.08
N THR A 152 -12.79 0.77 11.98
CA THR A 152 -12.89 1.32 10.62
C THR A 152 -14.33 1.67 10.23
N TYR A 153 -15.31 0.85 10.63
CA TYR A 153 -16.72 1.06 10.31
C TYR A 153 -17.46 1.78 11.44
N GLU A 154 -17.17 1.43 12.69
CA GLU A 154 -17.83 1.87 13.92
C GLU A 154 -17.77 3.39 14.08
N LYS A 155 -16.68 4.02 13.61
CA LYS A 155 -16.54 5.49 13.64
C LYS A 155 -17.61 6.25 12.86
N TYR A 156 -18.37 5.57 12.01
CA TYR A 156 -19.48 6.15 11.23
C TYR A 156 -20.87 5.71 11.71
N GLU A 157 -20.99 4.72 12.61
CA GLU A 157 -22.28 4.15 13.00
C GLU A 157 -23.18 5.16 13.74
N GLY A 158 -22.60 6.06 14.55
CA GLY A 158 -23.35 7.15 15.20
C GLY A 158 -23.88 8.24 14.26
N ASN A 159 -23.37 8.30 13.03
CA ASN A 159 -23.81 9.22 11.98
C ASN A 159 -24.56 8.49 10.85
N SER A 160 -24.88 7.19 11.01
CA SER A 160 -25.55 6.43 9.97
C SER A 160 -26.98 6.94 9.74
N PRO A 161 -27.41 7.11 8.47
CA PRO A 161 -28.79 7.44 8.14
C PRO A 161 -29.81 6.46 8.74
N LEU A 162 -29.42 5.21 8.97
CA LEU A 162 -30.29 4.16 9.52
C LEU A 162 -30.56 4.34 11.02
N HIS A 163 -29.66 4.99 11.77
CA HIS A 163 -29.86 5.27 13.19
C HIS A 163 -30.84 6.44 13.43
N ASN A 164 -30.96 7.35 12.44
CA ASN A 164 -31.79 8.55 12.54
C ASN A 164 -33.21 8.34 11.97
N VAL A 165 -33.60 7.12 11.62
CA VAL A 165 -34.98 6.82 11.22
C VAL A 165 -35.81 6.67 12.51
N PRO A 166 -36.76 7.58 12.79
CA PRO A 166 -37.66 7.39 13.93
C PRO A 166 -38.45 6.10 13.72
N MET A 167 -38.41 5.21 14.71
CA MET A 167 -39.28 4.04 14.74
C MET A 167 -40.73 4.51 14.67
N ARG A 168 -41.42 4.16 13.59
CA ARG A 168 -42.86 4.36 13.42
C ARG A 168 -43.61 3.19 14.02
#